data_AF-A0A8T3XD21-F1
#
_entry.id   AF-A0A8T3XD21-F1
#
_cell.length_a   1.000
_cell.length_b   1.000
_cell.length_c   1.000
_cell.angle_alpha   90.00
_cell.angle_beta   90.00
_cell.angle_gamma   90.00
#
_symmetry.space_group_name_H-M   'P 1'
#
loop_
_entity.id
_entity.type
_entity.pdbx_description
1 polymer ?
#
loop_
_entity_poly.entity_id
_entity_poly.type
_entity_poly.pdbx_seq_one_letter_code
_entity_poly.pdbx_strand_id
1 'polypeptide(L)'
;MKSKILTKKAIEIINKRLENKRMSQQDSNYLSRFVRPKLRDMTQFNAKVLLRKLEYNPKAIFIERKIRDIILRNVPQVDTIIICGSAIQSNYKEYNDIDLIIATKKILTPSLKKKKELIEKLKIIGKKENLNLDVQIYSKKSIILQYPGNPSLIYQLKDSRIIYGKIKIPNKISVNHLELKMKLDWSEDFNTNSKPKEIYNAIRNALLVSLLMNKKIDNYYLSQNLINILGDNLVFKLKNNTASLLEKKLALNYLNLLVRYLEIELNKSIWEKIEIENL
;
A
#
# COMPACT_ATOMS: atom_id res chain seq x y z
N MET A 1 23.02 2.18 -23.19
CA MET A 1 23.00 3.13 -22.05
C MET A 1 21.62 3.75 -21.94
N LYS A 2 20.83 3.44 -20.90
CA LYS A 2 19.52 4.09 -20.67
C LYS A 2 19.76 5.56 -20.31
N SER A 3 19.40 6.49 -21.18
CA SER A 3 19.42 7.92 -20.84
C SER A 3 18.54 8.13 -19.60
N LYS A 4 19.10 8.70 -18.54
CA LYS A 4 18.31 9.11 -17.38
C LYS A 4 17.41 10.27 -17.84
N ILE A 5 16.17 9.94 -18.17
CA ILE A 5 15.17 10.88 -18.71
C ILE A 5 14.95 12.07 -17.75
N LEU A 6 15.16 11.86 -16.44
CA LEU A 6 15.15 12.88 -15.40
C LEU A 6 16.57 13.17 -14.90
N THR A 7 16.90 14.47 -14.75
CA THR A 7 18.16 14.92 -14.15
C THR A 7 18.19 14.65 -12.64
N LYS A 8 19.39 14.62 -12.03
CA LYS A 8 19.53 14.51 -10.56
C LYS A 8 18.71 15.58 -9.82
N LYS A 9 18.72 16.82 -10.32
CA LYS A 9 17.92 17.94 -9.79
C LYS A 9 16.41 17.69 -9.90
N ALA A 10 15.94 17.15 -11.03
CA ALA A 10 14.53 16.79 -11.18
C ALA A 10 14.12 15.72 -10.16
N ILE A 11 14.94 14.69 -9.97
CA ILE A 11 14.70 13.63 -8.98
C ILE A 11 14.66 14.20 -7.56
N GLU A 12 15.58 15.10 -7.22
CA GLU A 12 15.61 15.77 -5.91
C GLU A 12 14.32 16.55 -5.64
N ILE A 13 13.86 17.35 -6.61
CA ILE A 13 12.65 18.18 -6.49
C ILE A 13 11.39 17.31 -6.43
N ILE A 14 11.33 16.22 -7.21
CA ILE A 14 10.28 15.20 -7.12
C ILE A 14 10.23 14.63 -5.70
N ASN A 15 11.36 14.18 -5.16
CA ASN A 15 11.43 13.58 -3.83
C ASN A 15 11.04 14.59 -2.74
N LYS A 16 11.54 15.83 -2.81
CA LYS A 16 11.12 16.92 -1.91
C LYS A 16 9.60 17.08 -1.91
N ARG A 17 8.97 17.05 -3.09
CA ARG A 17 7.51 17.18 -3.23
C ARG A 17 6.77 15.97 -2.66
N LEU A 18 7.19 14.75 -3.01
CA LEU A 18 6.54 13.50 -2.56
C LEU A 18 6.59 13.33 -1.03
N GLU A 19 7.65 13.83 -0.41
CA GLU A 19 7.88 13.81 1.04
C GLU A 19 7.29 15.04 1.77
N ASN A 20 6.54 15.92 1.08
CA ASN A 20 6.01 17.17 1.63
C ASN A 20 7.08 18.06 2.31
N LYS A 21 8.33 17.99 1.85
CA LYS A 21 9.39 18.91 2.28
C LYS A 21 9.11 20.31 1.73
N ARG A 22 9.58 21.32 2.47
CA ARG A 22 9.48 22.73 2.04
C ARG A 22 10.15 22.89 0.67
N MET A 23 9.39 23.36 -0.31
CA MET A 23 9.91 23.73 -1.62
C MET A 23 10.22 25.22 -1.65
N SER A 24 11.35 25.60 -2.24
CA SER A 24 11.60 27.01 -2.56
C SER A 24 10.75 27.46 -3.76
N GLN A 25 10.69 28.76 -4.01
CA GLN A 25 10.05 29.30 -5.22
C GLN A 25 10.74 28.75 -6.48
N GLN A 26 12.06 28.61 -6.45
CA GLN A 26 12.85 28.05 -7.55
C GLN A 26 12.51 26.58 -7.78
N ASP A 27 12.41 25.77 -6.73
CA ASP A 27 12.01 24.35 -6.83
C ASP A 27 10.60 24.21 -7.41
N SER A 28 9.67 25.05 -6.95
CA SER A 28 8.27 25.05 -7.40
C SER A 28 8.16 25.42 -8.88
N ASN A 29 8.90 26.46 -9.30
CA ASN A 29 8.99 26.88 -10.70
C ASN A 29 9.61 25.77 -11.57
N TYR A 30 10.68 25.13 -11.08
CA TYR A 30 11.35 24.05 -11.80
C TYR A 30 10.45 22.82 -11.97
N LEU A 31 9.74 22.42 -10.91
CA LEU A 31 8.75 21.34 -10.93
C LEU A 31 7.66 21.61 -11.98
N SER A 32 7.13 22.84 -11.99
CA SER A 32 6.02 23.24 -12.86
C SER A 32 6.43 23.35 -14.33
N ARG A 33 7.56 24.00 -14.62
CA ARG A 33 7.97 24.35 -15.99
C ARG A 33 8.81 23.29 -16.69
N PHE A 34 9.52 22.43 -15.95
CA PHE A 34 10.45 21.47 -16.55
C PHE A 34 10.12 20.02 -16.21
N VAL A 35 9.79 19.72 -14.96
CA VAL A 35 9.58 18.33 -14.53
C VAL A 35 8.21 17.81 -15.00
N ARG A 36 7.13 18.52 -14.68
CA ARG A 36 5.76 18.08 -15.04
C ARG A 36 5.55 17.96 -16.56
N PRO A 37 6.00 18.90 -17.41
CA PRO A 37 5.87 18.75 -18.86
C PRO A 37 6.59 17.49 -19.37
N LYS A 38 7.86 17.30 -18.97
CA LYS A 38 8.60 16.08 -19.32
C LYS A 38 7.91 14.80 -18.89
N LEU A 39 7.30 14.77 -17.70
CA LEU A 39 6.53 13.61 -17.23
C LEU A 39 5.24 13.39 -18.04
N ARG A 40 4.61 14.44 -18.59
CA ARG A 40 3.43 14.29 -19.46
C ARG A 40 3.80 13.67 -20.80
N ASP A 41 4.97 14.01 -21.32
CA ASP A 41 5.46 13.53 -22.62
C ASP A 41 6.01 12.08 -22.55
N MET A 42 6.19 11.54 -21.35
CA MET A 42 6.61 10.15 -21.16
C MET A 42 5.46 9.18 -21.44
N THR A 43 5.61 8.38 -22.49
CA THR A 43 4.69 7.28 -22.84
C THR A 43 5.00 5.98 -22.10
N GLN A 44 6.25 5.81 -21.66
CA GLN A 44 6.71 4.68 -20.85
C GLN A 44 6.98 5.14 -19.42
N PHE A 45 6.70 4.26 -18.45
CA PHE A 45 6.65 4.53 -17.01
C PHE A 45 5.30 5.11 -16.55
N ASN A 46 4.94 4.87 -15.28
CA ASN A 46 3.67 5.24 -14.67
C ASN A 46 3.58 6.76 -14.39
N ALA A 47 3.93 7.58 -15.38
CA ALA A 47 4.12 9.01 -15.26
C ALA A 47 2.82 9.75 -14.91
N LYS A 48 1.67 9.25 -15.37
CA LYS A 48 0.35 9.73 -14.97
C LYS A 48 0.13 9.63 -13.46
N VAL A 49 0.51 8.51 -12.84
CA VAL A 49 0.39 8.30 -11.38
C VAL A 49 1.36 9.22 -10.64
N LEU A 50 2.60 9.33 -11.10
CA LEU A 50 3.57 10.24 -10.49
C LEU A 50 3.11 11.70 -10.58
N LEU A 51 2.55 12.12 -11.72
CA LEU A 51 2.00 13.46 -11.91
C LEU A 51 0.89 13.76 -10.90
N ARG A 52 -0.06 12.85 -10.70
CA ARG A 52 -1.12 12.99 -9.67
C ARG A 52 -0.53 13.20 -8.27
N LYS A 53 0.49 12.41 -7.90
CA LYS A 53 1.19 12.54 -6.62
C LYS A 53 1.94 13.87 -6.45
N LEU A 54 2.42 14.46 -7.55
CA LEU A 54 3.16 15.72 -7.55
C LEU A 54 2.28 16.97 -7.53
N GLU A 55 0.96 16.83 -7.67
CA GLU A 55 0.03 17.95 -7.65
C GLU A 55 0.03 18.68 -6.30
N TYR A 56 -0.33 19.97 -6.37
CA TYR A 56 -0.52 20.76 -5.17
C TYR A 56 -1.86 20.41 -4.52
N ASN A 57 -1.81 19.83 -3.31
CA ASN A 57 -3.00 19.60 -2.50
C ASN A 57 -2.80 20.15 -1.07
N PRO A 58 -3.34 21.34 -0.75
CA PRO A 58 -3.23 21.90 0.60
C PRO A 58 -4.05 21.10 1.63
N LYS A 59 -5.14 20.42 1.20
CA LYS A 59 -5.95 19.57 2.09
C LYS A 59 -5.14 18.40 2.66
N ALA A 60 -4.23 17.84 1.85
CA ALA A 60 -3.35 16.75 2.27
C ALA A 60 -2.54 17.13 3.51
N ILE A 61 -1.90 18.30 3.51
CA ILE A 61 -1.08 18.78 4.63
C ILE A 61 -1.93 18.95 5.91
N PHE A 62 -3.15 19.47 5.76
CA PHE A 62 -4.06 19.64 6.89
C PHE A 62 -4.48 18.28 7.49
N ILE A 63 -4.84 17.31 6.64
CA ILE A 63 -5.20 15.95 7.06
C ILE A 63 -4.01 15.27 7.76
N GLU A 64 -2.82 15.34 7.18
CA GLU A 64 -1.60 14.76 7.76
C GLU A 64 -1.28 15.35 9.15
N ARG A 65 -1.40 16.68 9.32
CA ARG A 65 -1.22 17.34 10.62
C ARG A 65 -2.24 16.86 11.65
N LYS A 66 -3.52 16.80 11.25
CA LYS A 66 -4.61 16.35 12.14
C LYS A 66 -4.39 14.92 12.62
N ILE A 67 -4.03 14.02 11.71
CA ILE A 67 -3.67 12.63 12.02
C ILE A 67 -2.50 12.57 13.00
N ARG A 68 -1.43 13.32 12.70
CA ARG A 68 -0.23 13.35 13.55
C ARG A 68 -0.59 13.80 14.97
N ASP A 69 -1.38 14.85 15.11
CA ASP A 69 -1.75 15.40 16.41
C ASP A 69 -2.66 14.44 17.20
N ILE A 70 -3.62 13.77 16.54
CA ILE A 70 -4.43 12.70 17.14
C ILE A 70 -3.53 11.59 17.69
N ILE A 71 -2.58 11.11 16.90
CA ILE A 71 -1.74 9.97 17.26
C ILE A 71 -0.76 10.34 18.38
N LEU A 72 -0.04 11.46 18.26
CA LEU A 72 0.96 11.85 19.25
C LEU A 72 0.37 12.15 20.64
N ARG A 73 -0.90 12.58 20.71
CA ARG A 73 -1.61 12.79 21.99
C ARG A 73 -2.11 11.50 22.63
N ASN A 74 -2.35 10.46 21.85
CA ASN A 74 -3.06 9.26 22.32
C ASN A 74 -2.20 7.99 22.36
N VAL A 75 -1.10 7.95 21.60
CA VAL A 75 -0.22 6.80 21.51
C VAL A 75 1.13 7.15 22.17
N PRO A 76 1.52 6.45 23.25
CA PRO A 76 2.81 6.70 23.87
C PRO A 76 3.96 6.14 23.02
N GLN A 77 5.12 6.77 23.12
CA GLN A 77 6.38 6.30 22.52
C GLN A 77 6.31 6.06 20.99
N VAL A 78 5.52 6.88 20.29
CA VAL A 78 5.52 6.90 18.82
C VAL A 78 6.92 7.22 18.31
N ASP A 79 7.43 6.38 17.43
CA ASP A 79 8.68 6.57 16.71
C ASP A 79 8.42 7.15 15.32
N THR A 80 7.49 6.54 14.58
CA THR A 80 7.19 6.92 13.19
C THR A 80 5.69 6.77 12.93
N ILE A 81 5.12 7.67 12.11
CA ILE A 81 3.75 7.58 11.61
C ILE A 81 3.80 7.53 10.09
N ILE A 82 3.17 6.51 9.51
CA ILE A 82 3.18 6.23 8.08
C ILE A 82 1.73 6.16 7.59
N ILE A 83 1.39 6.95 6.57
CA ILE A 83 0.13 6.83 5.83
C ILE A 83 0.39 6.02 4.57
N CYS A 84 -0.53 5.11 4.22
CA CYS A 84 -0.40 4.21 3.09
C CYS A 84 -1.62 4.28 2.16
N GLY A 85 -1.54 3.53 1.06
CA GLY A 85 -2.72 3.16 0.28
C GLY A 85 -3.29 4.28 -0.58
N SER A 86 -4.62 4.23 -0.77
CA SER A 86 -5.33 5.06 -1.75
C SER A 86 -5.17 6.56 -1.50
N ALA A 87 -5.13 6.99 -0.23
CA ALA A 87 -4.91 8.38 0.16
C ALA A 87 -3.57 8.93 -0.38
N ILE A 88 -2.51 8.13 -0.37
CA ILE A 88 -1.20 8.53 -0.93
C ILE A 88 -1.22 8.48 -2.46
N GLN A 89 -1.81 7.44 -3.04
CA GLN A 89 -1.89 7.26 -4.49
C GLN A 89 -2.69 8.36 -5.19
N SER A 90 -3.83 8.75 -4.61
CA SER A 90 -4.71 9.80 -5.13
C SER A 90 -4.34 11.20 -4.65
N ASN A 91 -3.27 11.33 -3.85
CA ASN A 91 -2.89 12.58 -3.20
C ASN A 91 -4.08 13.20 -2.45
N TYR A 92 -4.81 12.40 -1.67
CA TYR A 92 -5.98 12.79 -0.87
C TYR A 92 -7.15 13.40 -1.68
N LYS A 93 -7.28 13.04 -2.96
CA LYS A 93 -8.44 13.44 -3.78
C LYS A 93 -9.58 12.44 -3.67
N GLU A 94 -9.25 11.16 -3.65
CA GLU A 94 -10.19 10.04 -3.70
C GLU A 94 -9.71 8.96 -2.73
N TYR A 95 -10.39 8.82 -1.59
CA TYR A 95 -10.12 7.77 -0.58
C TYR A 95 -11.36 7.57 0.31
N ASN A 96 -11.59 6.33 0.75
CA ASN A 96 -12.71 5.99 1.65
C ASN A 96 -12.26 5.96 3.11
N ASP A 97 -11.05 5.47 3.34
CA ASP A 97 -10.35 5.36 4.60
C ASP A 97 -8.88 5.78 4.42
N ILE A 98 -8.20 5.99 5.55
CA ILE A 98 -6.79 6.34 5.60
C ILE A 98 -6.07 5.22 6.32
N ASP A 99 -5.37 4.39 5.54
CA ASP A 99 -4.50 3.32 6.04
C ASP A 99 -3.31 3.91 6.80
N LEU A 100 -3.12 3.46 8.04
CA LEU A 100 -2.20 4.05 8.97
C LEU A 100 -1.35 3.00 9.67
N ILE A 101 -0.03 3.14 9.58
CA ILE A 101 0.92 2.33 10.32
C ILE A 101 1.62 3.23 11.34
N ILE A 102 1.42 2.91 12.62
CA ILE A 102 2.06 3.59 13.74
C ILE A 102 3.19 2.69 14.25
N ALA A 103 4.43 3.14 14.11
CA ALA A 103 5.60 2.47 14.64
C ALA A 103 5.95 3.03 16.01
N THR A 104 6.06 2.18 17.02
CA THR A 104 6.51 2.57 18.38
C THR A 104 7.96 2.17 18.62
N LYS A 105 8.65 2.93 19.50
CA LYS A 105 10.07 2.70 19.85
C LYS A 105 10.31 1.32 20.45
N LYS A 106 9.44 0.92 21.38
CA LYS A 106 9.45 -0.41 22.00
C LYS A 106 8.26 -1.21 21.51
N ILE A 107 8.32 -2.54 21.70
CA ILE A 107 7.11 -3.36 21.63
C ILE A 107 6.17 -2.78 22.67
N LEU A 108 5.08 -2.17 22.21
CA LEU A 108 3.93 -2.01 23.04
C LEU A 108 3.53 -3.44 23.41
N THR A 109 3.87 -3.86 24.63
CA THR A 109 3.34 -5.04 25.31
C THR A 109 2.11 -4.70 26.19
N PRO A 110 1.14 -3.83 25.79
CA PRO A 110 -0.16 -3.98 26.38
C PRO A 110 -0.78 -5.24 25.74
N SER A 111 -1.55 -6.00 26.51
CA SER A 111 -2.26 -7.19 26.02
C SER A 111 -2.96 -6.91 24.68
N LEU A 112 -3.15 -7.95 23.84
CA LEU A 112 -3.86 -7.81 22.55
C LEU A 112 -5.18 -7.03 22.68
N LYS A 113 -5.87 -7.21 23.82
CA LYS A 113 -7.07 -6.44 24.21
C LYS A 113 -6.81 -4.93 24.27
N LYS A 114 -5.83 -4.49 25.05
CA LYS A 114 -5.47 -3.06 25.17
C LYS A 114 -5.02 -2.45 23.84
N LYS A 115 -4.31 -3.21 23.00
CA LYS A 115 -3.96 -2.77 21.64
C LYS A 115 -5.23 -2.53 20.80
N LYS A 116 -6.19 -3.45 20.85
CA LYS A 116 -7.49 -3.31 20.16
C LYS A 116 -8.27 -2.09 20.70
N GLU A 117 -8.36 -1.93 22.01
CA GLU A 117 -9.02 -0.78 22.65
C GLU A 117 -8.40 0.55 22.21
N LEU A 118 -7.07 0.63 22.15
CA LEU A 118 -6.37 1.83 21.66
C LEU A 118 -6.69 2.12 20.19
N ILE A 119 -6.70 1.08 19.33
CA ILE A 119 -7.05 1.22 17.91
C ILE A 119 -8.49 1.73 17.77
N GLU A 120 -9.44 1.15 18.48
CA GLU A 120 -10.85 1.58 18.41
C GLU A 120 -11.03 3.00 18.95
N LYS A 121 -10.33 3.37 20.04
CA LYS A 121 -10.30 4.75 20.53
C LYS A 121 -9.81 5.73 19.44
N LEU A 122 -8.73 5.40 18.75
CA LEU A 122 -8.20 6.23 17.65
C LEU A 122 -9.19 6.35 16.50
N LYS A 123 -9.88 5.27 16.13
CA LYS A 123 -10.94 5.29 15.11
C LYS A 123 -12.10 6.21 15.50
N ILE A 124 -12.54 6.15 16.76
CA ILE A 124 -13.61 7.00 17.28
C ILE A 124 -13.19 8.48 17.25
N ILE A 125 -11.98 8.80 17.71
CA ILE A 125 -11.44 10.17 17.67
C ILE A 125 -11.30 10.65 16.22
N GLY A 126 -10.77 9.81 15.34
CA GLY A 126 -10.69 10.10 13.91
C GLY A 126 -12.05 10.45 13.32
N LYS A 127 -13.08 9.64 13.57
CA LYS A 127 -14.44 9.89 13.07
C LYS A 127 -15.01 11.22 13.56
N LYS A 128 -14.80 11.59 14.84
CA LYS A 128 -15.20 12.90 15.37
C LYS A 128 -14.53 14.06 14.63
N GLU A 129 -13.33 13.83 14.11
CA GLU A 129 -12.54 14.78 13.33
C GLU A 129 -12.77 14.64 11.82
N ASN A 130 -13.81 13.92 11.40
CA ASN A 130 -14.15 13.61 10.01
C ASN A 130 -13.05 12.85 9.25
N LEU A 131 -12.37 11.93 9.94
CA LEU A 131 -11.34 11.05 9.40
C LEU A 131 -11.72 9.58 9.64
N ASN A 132 -11.87 8.81 8.57
CA ASN A 132 -12.05 7.36 8.66
C ASN A 132 -10.67 6.68 8.66
N LEU A 133 -10.17 6.30 9.84
CA LEU A 133 -8.81 5.75 10.00
C LEU A 133 -8.85 4.22 10.05
N ASP A 134 -7.98 3.56 9.28
CA ASP A 134 -7.65 2.15 9.50
C ASP A 134 -6.26 2.03 10.10
N VAL A 135 -6.19 1.63 11.37
CA VAL A 135 -4.99 1.80 12.21
C VAL A 135 -4.34 0.47 12.53
N GLN A 136 -3.05 0.38 12.19
CA GLN A 136 -2.16 -0.72 12.56
C GLN A 136 -1.04 -0.17 13.44
N ILE A 137 -0.80 -0.83 14.58
CA ILE A 137 0.26 -0.44 15.52
C ILE A 137 1.28 -1.56 15.62
N TYR A 138 2.55 -1.25 15.36
CA TYR A 138 3.65 -2.21 15.46
C TYR A 138 4.85 -1.58 16.17
N SER A 139 5.74 -2.41 16.69
CA SER A 139 7.07 -1.92 17.03
C SER A 139 7.86 -1.64 15.75
N LYS A 140 8.74 -0.64 15.79
CA LYS A 140 9.66 -0.35 14.67
C LYS A 140 10.45 -1.60 14.23
N LYS A 141 10.91 -2.39 15.21
CA LYS A 141 11.65 -3.65 14.97
C LYS A 141 10.78 -4.67 14.21
N SER A 142 9.51 -4.81 14.59
CA SER A 142 8.57 -5.74 13.94
C SER A 142 8.35 -5.39 12.48
N ILE A 143 8.20 -4.09 12.14
CA ILE A 143 8.04 -3.65 10.75
C ILE A 143 9.26 -4.06 9.92
N ILE A 144 10.47 -3.78 10.42
CA ILE A 144 11.72 -4.09 9.70
C ILE A 144 11.90 -5.60 9.51
N LEU A 145 11.58 -6.40 10.52
CA LEU A 145 11.72 -7.86 10.45
C LEU A 145 10.68 -8.50 9.53
N GLN A 146 9.44 -8.02 9.54
CA GLN A 146 8.34 -8.61 8.75
C GLN A 146 8.34 -8.12 7.30
N TYR A 147 8.87 -6.93 7.04
CA TYR A 147 8.83 -6.32 5.70
C TYR A 147 9.33 -7.24 4.58
N PRO A 148 10.50 -7.91 4.69
CA PRO A 148 11.01 -8.73 3.59
C PRO A 148 10.12 -9.94 3.25
N GLY A 149 9.44 -10.52 4.24
CA GLY A 149 8.64 -11.75 4.07
C GLY A 149 7.11 -11.52 4.03
N ASN A 150 6.65 -10.27 3.94
CA ASN A 150 5.22 -9.94 4.01
C ASN A 150 4.76 -9.18 2.76
N PRO A 151 4.18 -9.87 1.76
CA PRO A 151 3.68 -9.25 0.53
C PRO A 151 2.74 -8.07 0.77
N SER A 152 1.79 -8.20 1.68
CA SER A 152 0.83 -7.13 1.99
C SER A 152 1.54 -5.90 2.53
N LEU A 153 2.50 -6.07 3.44
CA LEU A 153 3.29 -4.97 4.01
C LEU A 153 4.22 -4.34 2.96
N ILE A 154 4.82 -5.14 2.07
CA ILE A 154 5.65 -4.64 0.95
C ILE A 154 4.85 -3.69 0.08
N TYR A 155 3.66 -4.11 -0.34
CA TYR A 155 2.81 -3.30 -1.22
C TYR A 155 2.19 -2.10 -0.52
N GLN A 156 1.82 -2.26 0.76
CA GLN A 156 1.28 -1.17 1.57
C GLN A 156 2.34 -0.07 1.75
N LEU A 157 3.60 -0.45 2.03
CA LEU A 157 4.70 0.49 2.19
C LEU A 157 5.24 1.04 0.86
N LYS A 158 5.01 0.37 -0.28
CA LYS A 158 5.40 0.89 -1.61
C LYS A 158 4.77 2.25 -1.89
N ASP A 159 3.50 2.41 -1.56
CA ASP A 159 2.76 3.67 -1.69
C ASP A 159 2.50 4.27 -0.31
N SER A 160 3.58 4.60 0.38
CA SER A 160 3.51 5.19 1.70
C SER A 160 4.15 6.56 1.78
N ARG A 161 3.76 7.31 2.82
CA ARG A 161 4.35 8.58 3.20
C ARG A 161 4.55 8.61 4.70
N ILE A 162 5.77 8.95 5.11
CA ILE A 162 6.09 9.18 6.52
C ILE A 162 5.70 10.63 6.85
N ILE A 163 4.79 10.81 7.81
CA ILE A 163 4.31 12.14 8.24
C ILE A 163 4.91 12.58 9.58
N TYR A 164 5.55 11.65 10.29
CA TYR A 164 6.25 11.90 11.55
C TYR A 164 7.34 10.85 11.74
N GLY A 165 8.49 11.25 12.28
CA GLY A 165 9.61 10.35 12.56
C GLY A 165 10.40 9.95 11.32
N LYS A 166 11.18 8.87 11.45
CA LYS A 166 12.00 8.29 10.37
C LYS A 166 12.13 6.79 10.55
N ILE A 167 11.82 6.05 9.50
CA ILE A 167 12.11 4.62 9.39
C ILE A 167 12.83 4.35 8.06
N LYS A 168 13.92 3.59 8.11
CA LYS A 168 14.62 3.15 6.90
C LYS A 168 14.00 1.82 6.47
N ILE A 169 13.09 1.88 5.50
CA ILE A 169 12.53 0.70 4.87
C ILE A 169 13.64 0.10 3.97
N PRO A 170 13.94 -1.20 4.06
CA PRO A 170 14.93 -1.83 3.19
C PRO A 170 14.55 -1.66 1.71
N ASN A 171 15.51 -1.24 0.87
CA ASN A 171 15.28 -1.14 -0.58
C ASN A 171 15.37 -2.51 -1.25
N LYS A 172 16.17 -3.43 -0.71
CA LYS A 172 16.26 -4.80 -1.22
C LYS A 172 15.28 -5.68 -0.46
N ILE A 173 14.41 -6.34 -1.21
CA ILE A 173 13.48 -7.35 -0.69
C ILE A 173 14.01 -8.71 -1.13
N SER A 174 14.03 -9.65 -0.21
CA SER A 174 14.33 -11.05 -0.46
C SER A 174 13.18 -11.85 0.13
N VAL A 175 12.32 -12.41 -0.72
CA VAL A 175 11.21 -13.27 -0.30
C VAL A 175 11.52 -14.70 -0.70
N ASN A 176 11.38 -15.65 0.24
CA ASN A 176 11.49 -17.07 -0.08
C ASN A 176 10.16 -17.56 -0.69
N HIS A 177 10.23 -18.44 -1.70
CA HIS A 177 9.04 -19.13 -2.22
C HIS A 177 8.26 -19.88 -1.14
N LEU A 178 8.92 -20.45 -0.14
CA LEU A 178 8.26 -21.03 1.04
C LEU A 178 7.45 -20.00 1.82
N GLU A 179 7.98 -18.79 2.03
CA GLU A 179 7.24 -17.71 2.70
C GLU A 179 6.05 -17.27 1.85
N LEU A 180 6.22 -17.14 0.54
CA LEU A 180 5.11 -16.85 -0.37
C LEU A 180 4.03 -17.95 -0.33
N LYS A 181 4.43 -19.22 -0.25
CA LYS A 181 3.51 -20.35 -0.10
C LYS A 181 2.77 -20.31 1.24
N MET A 182 3.42 -19.89 2.32
CA MET A 182 2.77 -19.65 3.61
C MET A 182 1.85 -18.41 3.59
N LYS A 183 2.01 -17.52 2.60
CA LYS A 183 1.22 -16.29 2.42
C LYS A 183 0.13 -16.41 1.36
N LEU A 184 0.21 -17.41 0.49
CA LEU A 184 -0.96 -17.98 -0.16
C LEU A 184 -1.79 -18.57 0.97
N ASP A 185 -2.68 -17.74 1.50
CA ASP A 185 -3.63 -18.15 2.52
C ASP A 185 -4.29 -19.43 2.02
N TRP A 186 -4.04 -20.51 2.74
CA TRP A 186 -4.81 -21.71 2.61
C TRP A 186 -6.19 -21.34 3.10
N SER A 187 -7.07 -21.06 2.15
CA SER A 187 -8.43 -21.56 2.17
C SER A 187 -9.06 -21.62 3.58
N GLU A 188 -9.71 -20.53 4.01
CA GLU A 188 -11.09 -20.79 4.40
C GLU A 188 -11.73 -21.49 3.20
N ASP A 189 -12.60 -22.48 3.39
CA ASP A 189 -13.40 -23.06 2.31
C ASP A 189 -14.28 -21.95 1.72
N PHE A 190 -13.66 -21.08 0.91
CA PHE A 190 -14.25 -19.88 0.38
C PHE A 190 -15.31 -20.38 -0.57
N ASN A 191 -16.53 -20.21 -0.11
CA ASN A 191 -17.69 -20.72 -0.79
C ASN A 191 -18.65 -19.56 -0.98
N THR A 192 -19.80 -19.86 -1.55
CA THR A 192 -20.78 -18.83 -1.85
C THR A 192 -21.36 -18.15 -0.60
N ASN A 193 -21.14 -18.68 0.61
CA ASN A 193 -21.54 -18.08 1.88
C ASN A 193 -20.49 -17.10 2.43
N SER A 194 -19.24 -17.14 1.95
CA SER A 194 -18.21 -16.17 2.31
C SER A 194 -18.63 -14.76 1.90
N LYS A 195 -18.20 -13.76 2.68
CA LYS A 195 -18.56 -12.36 2.36
C LYS A 195 -17.85 -11.93 1.09
N PRO A 196 -18.49 -11.15 0.20
CA PRO A 196 -17.85 -10.68 -1.03
C PRO A 196 -16.50 -9.99 -0.81
N LYS A 197 -16.35 -9.22 0.28
CA LYS A 197 -15.10 -8.54 0.63
C LYS A 197 -13.98 -9.51 1.00
N GLU A 198 -14.30 -10.65 1.62
CA GLU A 198 -13.32 -11.68 1.96
C GLU A 198 -12.78 -12.33 0.67
N ILE A 199 -13.68 -12.66 -0.27
CA ILE A 199 -13.32 -13.19 -1.59
C ILE A 199 -12.42 -12.20 -2.35
N TYR A 200 -12.77 -10.91 -2.34
CA TYR A 200 -11.92 -9.87 -2.93
C TYR A 200 -10.51 -9.83 -2.33
N ASN A 201 -10.42 -9.89 -1.00
CA ASN A 201 -9.13 -9.86 -0.30
C ASN A 201 -8.29 -11.10 -0.62
N ALA A 202 -8.90 -12.28 -0.70
CA ALA A 202 -8.21 -13.52 -1.08
C ALA A 202 -7.64 -13.42 -2.50
N ILE A 203 -8.44 -12.96 -3.46
CA ILE A 203 -7.98 -12.75 -4.86
C ILE A 203 -6.84 -11.73 -4.90
N ARG A 204 -7.00 -10.61 -4.19
CA ARG A 204 -5.95 -9.57 -4.11
C ARG A 204 -4.66 -10.16 -3.54
N ASN A 205 -4.71 -10.95 -2.48
CA ASN A 205 -3.52 -11.56 -1.86
C ASN A 205 -2.84 -12.56 -2.80
N ALA A 206 -3.60 -13.41 -3.49
CA ALA A 206 -3.05 -14.33 -4.50
C ALA A 206 -2.35 -13.56 -5.64
N LEU A 207 -2.94 -12.46 -6.10
CA LEU A 207 -2.32 -11.59 -7.11
C LEU A 207 -1.04 -10.92 -6.61
N LEU A 208 -0.97 -10.52 -5.33
CA LEU A 208 0.27 -9.99 -4.73
C LEU A 208 1.40 -11.03 -4.82
N VAL A 209 1.11 -12.28 -4.48
CA VAL A 209 2.09 -13.38 -4.61
C VAL A 209 2.52 -13.54 -6.06
N SER A 210 1.57 -13.61 -7.00
CA SER A 210 1.84 -13.71 -8.44
C SER A 210 2.77 -12.59 -8.95
N LEU A 211 2.51 -11.34 -8.55
CA LEU A 211 3.33 -10.21 -8.96
C LEU A 211 4.74 -10.26 -8.35
N LEU A 212 4.87 -10.70 -7.09
CA LEU A 212 6.18 -10.88 -6.46
C LEU A 212 7.00 -11.98 -7.14
N MET A 213 6.38 -13.11 -7.50
CA MET A 213 7.05 -14.16 -8.29
C MET A 213 7.59 -13.61 -9.61
N ASN A 214 6.88 -12.65 -10.20
CA ASN A 214 7.28 -11.94 -11.40
C ASN A 214 8.23 -10.74 -11.13
N LYS A 215 8.76 -10.58 -9.91
CA LYS A 215 9.66 -9.49 -9.48
C LYS A 215 9.06 -8.08 -9.68
N LYS A 216 7.74 -7.95 -9.62
CA LYS A 216 7.03 -6.67 -9.80
C LYS A 216 6.43 -6.22 -8.48
N ILE A 217 6.69 -4.98 -8.07
CA ILE A 217 6.03 -4.32 -6.94
C ILE A 217 5.37 -3.05 -7.45
N ASP A 218 4.12 -3.17 -7.91
CA ASP A 218 3.36 -2.05 -8.46
C ASP A 218 1.86 -2.20 -8.15
N ASN A 219 1.33 -1.31 -7.29
CA ASN A 219 -0.07 -1.30 -6.90
C ASN A 219 -1.02 -0.88 -8.04
N TYR A 220 -0.53 -0.16 -9.05
CA TYR A 220 -1.32 0.17 -10.23
C TYR A 220 -1.56 -1.08 -11.07
N TYR A 221 -0.51 -1.87 -11.34
CA TYR A 221 -0.66 -3.15 -12.05
C TYR A 221 -1.55 -4.13 -11.29
N LEU A 222 -1.43 -4.20 -9.96
CA LEU A 222 -2.35 -4.98 -9.13
C LEU A 222 -3.81 -4.58 -9.36
N SER A 223 -4.08 -3.26 -9.35
CA SER A 223 -5.44 -2.73 -9.51
C SER A 223 -5.98 -2.95 -10.92
N GLN A 224 -5.15 -2.74 -11.95
CA GLN A 224 -5.52 -2.98 -13.34
C GLN A 224 -5.77 -4.45 -13.64
N ASN A 225 -4.94 -5.36 -13.11
CA ASN A 225 -5.16 -6.80 -13.28
C ASN A 225 -6.50 -7.24 -12.69
N LEU A 226 -6.86 -6.75 -11.50
CA LEU A 226 -8.17 -7.03 -10.90
C LEU A 226 -9.32 -6.55 -11.80
N ILE A 227 -9.24 -5.32 -12.31
CA ILE A 227 -10.28 -4.74 -13.19
C ILE A 227 -10.36 -5.47 -14.53
N ASN A 228 -9.22 -5.78 -15.15
CA ASN A 228 -9.18 -6.44 -16.45
C ASN A 228 -9.75 -7.86 -16.41
N ILE A 229 -9.60 -8.56 -15.28
CA ILE A 229 -10.01 -9.96 -15.14
C ILE A 229 -11.45 -10.07 -14.66
N LEU A 230 -11.82 -9.33 -13.60
CA LEU A 230 -13.14 -9.46 -12.98
C LEU A 230 -14.15 -8.44 -13.54
N GLY A 231 -13.67 -7.36 -14.16
CA GLY A 231 -14.49 -6.21 -14.53
C GLY A 231 -14.67 -5.23 -13.36
N ASP A 232 -14.70 -3.94 -13.67
CA ASP A 232 -14.79 -2.87 -12.67
C ASP A 232 -16.03 -2.99 -11.77
N ASN A 233 -17.18 -3.33 -12.37
CA ASN A 233 -18.44 -3.50 -11.65
C ASN A 233 -18.38 -4.63 -10.61
N LEU A 234 -17.80 -5.79 -10.97
CA LEU A 234 -17.67 -6.91 -10.04
C LEU A 234 -16.69 -6.56 -8.92
N VAL A 235 -15.55 -5.94 -9.23
CA VAL A 235 -14.58 -5.46 -8.24
C VAL A 235 -15.25 -4.50 -7.24
N PHE A 236 -16.05 -3.55 -7.74
CA PHE A 236 -16.79 -2.62 -6.90
C PHE A 236 -17.78 -3.35 -5.98
N LYS A 237 -18.59 -4.28 -6.52
CA LYS A 237 -19.57 -5.03 -5.74
C LYS A 237 -18.93 -5.93 -4.68
N LEU A 238 -17.81 -6.58 -5.00
CA LEU A 238 -17.08 -7.40 -4.04
C LEU A 238 -16.52 -6.55 -2.89
N LYS A 239 -15.89 -5.41 -3.19
CA LYS A 239 -15.36 -4.48 -2.17
C LYS A 239 -16.45 -3.97 -1.21
N ASN A 240 -17.65 -3.72 -1.73
CA ASN A 240 -18.77 -3.13 -0.99
C ASN A 240 -19.74 -4.16 -0.39
N ASN A 241 -19.42 -5.47 -0.44
CA ASN A 241 -20.31 -6.54 0.03
C ASN A 241 -21.70 -6.59 -0.64
N THR A 242 -21.81 -6.17 -1.90
CA THR A 242 -23.07 -6.15 -2.65
C THR A 242 -23.13 -7.16 -3.80
N ALA A 243 -22.12 -8.02 -3.93
CA ALA A 243 -22.08 -9.03 -4.99
C ALA A 243 -23.12 -10.14 -4.81
N SER A 244 -23.79 -10.49 -5.90
CA SER A 244 -24.76 -11.59 -5.99
C SER A 244 -24.11 -12.97 -5.85
N LEU A 245 -24.93 -14.01 -5.74
CA LEU A 245 -24.45 -15.40 -5.66
C LEU A 245 -23.65 -15.82 -6.91
N LEU A 246 -24.13 -15.45 -8.10
CA LEU A 246 -23.47 -15.75 -9.36
C LEU A 246 -22.11 -15.04 -9.46
N GLU A 247 -22.08 -13.76 -9.10
CA GLU A 247 -20.87 -12.94 -9.08
C GLU A 247 -19.83 -13.50 -8.10
N LYS A 248 -20.27 -13.98 -6.93
CA LYS A 248 -19.40 -14.71 -5.99
C LYS A 248 -18.84 -15.99 -6.61
N LYS A 249 -19.67 -16.80 -7.27
CA LYS A 249 -19.20 -18.04 -7.95
C LYS A 249 -18.14 -17.74 -9.00
N LEU A 250 -18.34 -16.72 -9.83
CA LEU A 250 -17.36 -16.30 -10.83
C LEU A 250 -16.02 -15.87 -10.20
N ALA A 251 -16.07 -15.05 -9.16
CA ALA A 251 -14.89 -14.61 -8.43
C ALA A 251 -14.14 -15.78 -7.77
N LEU A 252 -14.87 -16.73 -7.17
CA LEU A 252 -14.30 -17.94 -6.57
C LEU A 252 -13.65 -18.86 -7.60
N ASN A 253 -14.26 -19.05 -8.77
CA ASN A 253 -13.67 -19.82 -9.86
C ASN A 253 -12.32 -19.23 -10.29
N TYR A 254 -12.26 -17.90 -10.42
CA TYR A 254 -11.00 -17.23 -10.73
C TYR A 254 -9.95 -17.41 -9.61
N LEU A 255 -10.36 -17.22 -8.35
CA LEU A 255 -9.48 -17.44 -7.19
C LEU A 255 -8.88 -18.85 -7.22
N ASN A 256 -9.71 -19.88 -7.42
CA ASN A 256 -9.28 -21.27 -7.45
C ASN A 256 -8.29 -21.57 -8.58
N LEU A 257 -8.53 -21.02 -9.78
CA LEU A 257 -7.60 -21.16 -10.91
C LEU A 257 -6.26 -20.48 -10.61
N LEU A 258 -6.29 -19.26 -10.07
CA LEU A 258 -5.09 -18.50 -9.73
C LEU A 258 -4.27 -19.19 -8.63
N VAL A 259 -4.92 -19.65 -7.56
CA VAL A 259 -4.27 -20.36 -6.45
C VAL A 259 -3.61 -21.63 -6.96
N ARG A 260 -4.34 -22.46 -7.73
CA ARG A 260 -3.80 -23.70 -8.29
C ARG A 260 -2.58 -23.45 -9.18
N TYR A 261 -2.61 -22.41 -10.00
CA TYR A 261 -1.46 -22.00 -10.80
C TYR A 261 -0.25 -21.63 -9.92
N LEU A 262 -0.46 -20.79 -8.90
CA LEU A 262 0.60 -20.33 -8.01
C LEU A 262 1.20 -21.46 -7.16
N GLU A 263 0.38 -22.42 -6.72
CA GLU A 263 0.85 -23.61 -6.02
C GLU A 263 1.80 -24.45 -6.88
N ILE A 264 1.43 -24.68 -8.15
CA ILE A 264 2.27 -25.42 -9.10
C ILE A 264 3.61 -24.72 -9.28
N GLU A 265 3.59 -23.40 -9.51
CA GLU A 265 4.82 -22.63 -9.74
C GLU A 265 5.71 -22.55 -8.49
N LEU A 266 5.13 -22.32 -7.30
CA LEU A 266 5.92 -22.27 -6.06
C LEU A 266 6.49 -23.65 -5.69
N ASN A 267 5.77 -24.74 -5.96
CA ASN A 267 6.25 -26.10 -5.68
C ASN A 267 7.42 -26.53 -6.58
N LYS A 268 7.54 -26.00 -7.81
CA LYS A 268 8.70 -26.26 -8.67
C LYS A 268 10.01 -25.71 -8.11
N SER A 269 9.94 -24.72 -7.22
CA SER A 269 11.07 -23.89 -6.82
C SER A 269 11.00 -23.47 -5.34
N ILE A 270 10.63 -24.39 -4.44
CA ILE A 270 10.28 -24.08 -3.04
C ILE A 270 11.36 -23.30 -2.28
N TRP A 271 12.64 -23.57 -2.56
CA TRP A 271 13.79 -22.97 -1.87
C TRP A 271 14.35 -21.73 -2.56
N GLU A 272 13.80 -21.34 -3.71
CA GLU A 272 14.27 -20.18 -4.43
C GLU A 272 13.93 -18.89 -3.68
N LYS A 273 14.82 -17.91 -3.84
CA LYS A 273 14.66 -16.56 -3.30
C LYS A 273 14.42 -15.60 -4.44
N ILE A 274 13.34 -14.83 -4.28
CA ILE A 274 13.04 -13.71 -5.16
C ILE A 274 13.72 -12.48 -4.57
N GLU A 275 14.74 -12.00 -5.26
CA GLU A 275 15.36 -10.71 -4.95
C GLU A 275 14.75 -9.60 -5.81
N ILE A 276 14.30 -8.53 -5.15
CA ILE A 276 13.72 -7.34 -5.79
C ILE A 276 14.41 -6.10 -5.26
N GLU A 277 14.93 -5.27 -6.16
CA GLU A 277 15.34 -3.90 -5.81
C GLU A 277 14.13 -2.97 -5.95
N ASN A 278 13.66 -2.48 -4.81
CA ASN A 278 12.58 -1.51 -4.74
C ASN A 278 13.15 -0.12 -5.00
N LEU A 279 13.06 0.34 -6.26
CA LEU A 279 13.35 1.72 -6.69
C LEU A 279 12.20 2.66 -6.38
#